data_AF-A0A202DUD8-F1
#
_entry.id   AF-A0A202DUD8-F1
#
_cell.length_a   1.000
_cell.length_b   1.000
_cell.length_c   1.000
_cell.angle_alpha   90.00
_cell.angle_beta   90.00
_cell.angle_gamma   90.00
#
_symmetry.space_group_name_H-M   'P 1'
#
loop_
_entity.id
_entity.type
_entity.pdbx_description
1 polymer ?
#
loop_
_entity_poly.entity_id
_entity_poly.type
_entity_poly.pdbx_seq_one_letter_code
_entity_poly.pdbx_strand_id
1 'polypeptide(L)'
;MKFSTNIKANILILFIIIFMPLMVYPQSYQPDPPFEDVISKRSIGRSLISPDGKSVLYTVRSVDWDNNRYDTEIWIIKDKEAPIQLTRTFENSSHSPRWSPDGKWIAFIADRGKKNQIYLIRPNGGEAQPITSEEEGINRY
;
A
#
# COMPACT_ATOMS: atom_id res chain seq x y z
N MET A 1 66.68 35.24 9.01
CA MET A 1 65.70 36.17 8.41
C MET A 1 65.08 35.52 7.18
N LYS A 2 63.90 34.89 7.31
CA LYS A 2 63.08 34.38 6.19
C LYS A 2 61.61 34.55 6.56
N PHE A 3 61.08 35.75 6.37
CA PHE A 3 59.65 36.02 6.32
C PHE A 3 59.27 36.09 4.84
N SER A 4 58.44 35.16 4.34
CA SER A 4 57.54 35.34 3.17
C SER A 4 57.18 33.99 2.54
N THR A 5 56.28 33.23 3.18
CA THR A 5 55.66 32.07 2.51
C THR A 5 54.18 31.85 2.84
N ASN A 6 53.62 32.51 3.86
CA ASN A 6 52.23 32.31 4.28
C ASN A 6 51.20 33.24 3.60
N ILE A 7 51.62 34.31 2.93
CA ILE A 7 50.68 35.28 2.31
C ILE A 7 50.10 34.76 1.00
N LYS A 8 50.89 34.02 0.19
CA LYS A 8 50.42 33.48 -1.10
C LYS A 8 49.42 32.34 -0.95
N ALA A 9 49.55 31.50 0.08
CA ALA A 9 48.63 30.40 0.34
C ALA A 9 47.24 30.90 0.79
N ASN A 10 47.19 31.94 1.63
CA ASN A 10 45.92 32.51 2.10
C ASN A 10 45.14 33.24 1.01
N ILE A 11 45.84 33.92 0.07
CA ILE A 11 45.19 34.59 -1.08
C ILE A 11 44.58 33.56 -2.05
N LEU A 12 45.25 32.41 -2.24
CA LEU A 12 44.77 31.35 -3.13
C LEU A 12 43.50 30.67 -2.58
N ILE A 13 43.44 30.44 -1.26
CA ILE A 13 42.25 29.85 -0.60
C ILE A 13 41.05 30.81 -0.68
N LEU A 14 41.27 32.12 -0.50
CA LEU A 14 40.20 33.11 -0.64
C LEU A 14 39.63 33.16 -2.07
N PHE A 15 40.51 33.01 -3.08
CA PHE A 15 40.10 32.99 -4.49
C PHE A 15 39.19 31.80 -4.84
N ILE A 16 39.47 30.62 -4.25
CA ILE A 16 38.67 29.40 -4.50
C ILE A 16 37.26 29.52 -3.93
N ILE A 17 37.09 30.16 -2.76
CA ILE A 17 35.77 30.34 -2.13
C ILE A 17 34.94 31.39 -2.89
N ILE A 18 35.58 32.43 -3.43
CA ILE A 18 34.90 33.48 -4.20
C ILE A 18 34.47 32.99 -5.58
N PHE A 19 35.23 32.08 -6.20
CA PHE A 19 34.95 31.54 -7.54
C PHE A 19 34.27 30.17 -7.56
N MET A 20 33.96 29.56 -6.41
CA MET A 20 33.13 28.36 -6.38
C MET A 20 31.67 28.79 -6.52
N PRO A 21 31.04 28.64 -7.71
CA PRO A 21 29.60 28.88 -7.79
C PRO A 21 28.94 27.91 -6.82
N LEU A 22 28.11 28.43 -5.92
CA LEU A 22 27.09 27.62 -5.28
C LEU A 22 26.30 27.00 -6.44
N MET A 23 26.53 25.71 -6.70
CA MET A 23 25.66 24.93 -7.56
C MET A 23 24.31 24.87 -6.87
N VAL A 24 23.48 25.87 -7.13
CA VAL A 24 22.05 25.81 -6.84
C VAL A 24 21.51 24.84 -7.87
N TYR A 25 21.40 23.57 -7.49
CA TYR A 25 20.65 22.61 -8.28
C TYR A 25 19.24 23.19 -8.43
N PRO A 26 18.77 23.52 -9.64
CA PRO A 26 17.40 23.93 -9.80
C PRO A 26 16.54 22.78 -9.28
N GLN A 27 15.65 23.05 -8.33
CA GLN A 27 14.61 22.08 -8.04
C GLN A 27 13.85 21.89 -9.35
N SER A 28 13.95 20.71 -9.94
CA SER A 28 13.16 20.37 -11.11
C SER A 28 11.70 20.55 -10.73
N TYR A 29 11.01 21.50 -11.34
CA TYR A 29 9.56 21.62 -11.20
C TYR A 29 8.94 20.29 -11.64
N GLN A 30 8.32 19.58 -10.70
CA GLN A 30 7.46 18.44 -11.00
C GLN A 30 6.05 19.02 -11.09
N PRO A 31 5.36 18.93 -12.24
CA PRO A 31 3.96 19.35 -12.30
C PRO A 31 3.15 18.55 -11.30
N ASP A 32 2.13 19.18 -10.72
CA ASP A 32 1.21 18.48 -9.84
C ASP A 32 0.61 17.29 -10.60
N PRO A 33 0.53 16.11 -9.96
CA PRO A 33 -0.12 14.96 -10.60
C PRO A 33 -1.57 15.32 -10.94
N PRO A 34 -2.09 14.88 -12.10
CA PRO A 34 -3.48 15.10 -12.46
C PRO A 34 -4.42 14.50 -11.40
N PHE A 35 -5.63 15.05 -11.29
CA PHE A 35 -6.61 14.63 -10.29
C PHE A 35 -6.88 13.12 -10.35
N GLU A 36 -6.98 12.58 -11.56
CA GLU A 36 -7.20 11.17 -11.86
C GLU A 36 -6.11 10.29 -11.25
N ASP A 37 -4.84 10.70 -11.35
CA ASP A 37 -3.72 9.98 -10.76
C ASP A 37 -3.76 10.04 -9.24
N VAL A 38 -4.12 11.19 -8.67
CA VAL A 38 -4.22 11.37 -7.22
C VAL A 38 -5.28 10.45 -6.64
N ILE A 39 -6.49 10.42 -7.22
CA ILE A 39 -7.59 9.61 -6.70
C ILE A 39 -7.45 8.13 -7.04
N SER A 40 -6.77 7.79 -8.14
CA SER A 40 -6.51 6.39 -8.52
C SER A 40 -5.44 5.71 -7.67
N LYS A 41 -4.77 6.43 -6.76
CA LYS A 41 -3.80 5.83 -5.84
C LYS A 41 -4.48 4.78 -4.98
N ARG A 42 -3.89 3.58 -4.98
CA ARG A 42 -4.30 2.51 -4.08
C ARG A 42 -3.87 2.84 -2.66
N SER A 43 -4.75 2.62 -1.70
CA SER A 43 -4.44 2.78 -0.28
C SER A 43 -4.54 1.44 0.46
N ILE A 44 -3.55 1.15 1.30
CA ILE A 44 -3.57 -0.03 2.17
C ILE A 44 -4.30 0.32 3.47
N GLY A 45 -5.17 -0.59 3.91
CA GLY A 45 -5.95 -0.46 5.14
C GLY A 45 -5.52 -1.44 6.23
N ARG A 46 -6.50 -2.08 6.87
CA ARG A 46 -6.30 -3.05 7.96
C ARG A 46 -5.22 -4.06 7.56
N SER A 47 -4.25 -4.28 8.46
CA SER A 47 -3.16 -5.25 8.29
C SER A 47 -3.14 -6.21 9.48
N LEU A 48 -2.94 -7.50 9.22
CA LEU A 48 -3.01 -8.59 10.21
C LEU A 48 -1.92 -9.62 9.94
N ILE A 49 -1.11 -9.91 10.97
CA ILE A 49 -0.08 -10.95 10.90
C ILE A 49 -0.75 -12.32 11.05
N SER A 50 -0.30 -13.32 10.29
CA SER A 50 -0.77 -14.70 10.41
C SER A 50 -0.39 -15.30 11.78
N PRO A 51 -1.13 -16.32 12.27
CA PRO A 51 -0.82 -16.93 13.57
C PRO A 51 0.60 -17.50 13.69
N ASP A 52 1.18 -17.97 12.58
CA ASP A 52 2.56 -18.48 12.50
C ASP A 52 3.61 -17.39 12.29
N GLY A 53 3.21 -16.13 12.14
CA GLY A 53 4.08 -14.98 11.94
C GLY A 53 4.66 -14.81 10.53
N LYS A 54 4.32 -15.67 9.57
CA LYS A 54 4.99 -15.73 8.25
C LYS A 54 4.33 -14.91 7.15
N SER A 55 3.09 -14.46 7.36
CA SER A 55 2.31 -13.76 6.35
C SER A 55 1.64 -12.52 6.92
N VAL A 56 1.41 -11.53 6.06
CA VAL A 56 0.61 -10.35 6.40
C VAL A 56 -0.58 -10.30 5.45
N LEU A 57 -1.77 -10.29 6.04
CA LEU A 57 -3.05 -10.10 5.38
C LEU A 57 -3.43 -8.64 5.47
N TYR A 58 -3.82 -8.01 4.38
CA TYR A 58 -4.18 -6.60 4.38
C TYR A 58 -5.27 -6.27 3.37
N THR A 59 -5.95 -5.15 3.56
CA THR A 59 -6.94 -4.65 2.61
C THR A 59 -6.33 -3.60 1.69
N VAL A 60 -6.68 -3.61 0.42
CA VAL A 60 -6.29 -2.61 -0.58
C VAL A 60 -7.55 -1.97 -1.13
N ARG A 61 -7.67 -0.66 -0.98
CA ARG A 61 -8.73 0.13 -1.60
C ARG A 61 -8.23 0.71 -2.92
N SER A 62 -9.03 0.58 -3.98
CA SER A 62 -8.79 1.13 -5.32
C SER A 62 -10.06 1.79 -5.87
N VAL A 63 -9.90 2.69 -6.84
CA VAL A 63 -11.04 3.28 -7.56
C VAL A 63 -11.59 2.25 -8.55
N ASP A 64 -12.92 2.13 -8.57
CA ASP A 64 -13.69 1.52 -9.65
C ASP A 64 -14.38 2.66 -10.41
N TRP A 65 -13.78 3.02 -11.53
CA TRP A 65 -14.23 4.12 -12.38
C TRP A 65 -15.54 3.80 -13.10
N ASP A 66 -15.74 2.52 -13.48
CA ASP A 66 -16.90 2.08 -14.23
C ASP A 66 -18.18 2.20 -13.39
N ASN A 67 -18.05 1.95 -12.08
CA ASN A 67 -19.17 2.01 -11.14
C ASN A 67 -19.15 3.25 -10.23
N ASN A 68 -18.27 4.23 -10.50
CA ASN A 68 -18.12 5.46 -9.71
C ASN A 68 -18.05 5.21 -8.19
N ARG A 69 -17.24 4.23 -7.77
CA ARG A 69 -17.09 3.82 -6.37
C ARG A 69 -15.65 3.49 -6.03
N TYR A 70 -15.42 3.14 -4.78
CA TYR A 70 -14.16 2.52 -4.37
C TYR A 70 -14.42 1.08 -3.98
N ASP A 71 -13.50 0.21 -4.38
CA ASP A 71 -13.50 -1.19 -4.00
C ASP A 71 -12.36 -1.51 -3.07
N THR A 72 -12.66 -2.29 -2.04
CA THR A 72 -11.68 -2.84 -1.13
C THR A 72 -11.54 -4.33 -1.38
N GLU A 73 -10.31 -4.79 -1.52
CA GLU A 73 -9.99 -6.20 -1.72
C GLU A 73 -8.96 -6.68 -0.70
N ILE A 74 -8.95 -7.97 -0.47
CA ILE A 74 -8.05 -8.61 0.49
C ILE A 74 -6.83 -9.14 -0.26
N TRP A 75 -5.67 -8.80 0.26
CA TRP A 75 -4.36 -9.17 -0.25
C TRP A 75 -3.54 -9.85 0.85
N ILE A 76 -2.63 -10.71 0.44
CA ILE A 76 -1.68 -11.37 1.34
C ILE A 76 -0.27 -11.25 0.77
N ILE A 77 0.69 -10.99 1.63
CA ILE A 77 2.12 -11.17 1.34
C ILE A 77 2.68 -12.26 2.26
N LYS A 78 3.53 -13.13 1.70
CA LYS A 78 4.17 -14.26 2.41
C LYS A 78 5.67 -14.08 2.34
N ASP A 79 6.32 -13.89 3.48
CA ASP A 79 7.77 -13.65 3.56
C ASP A 79 8.29 -12.67 2.48
N LYS A 80 9.17 -13.12 1.57
CA LYS A 80 9.75 -12.31 0.48
C LYS A 80 9.07 -12.52 -0.87
N GLU A 81 7.91 -13.18 -0.90
CA GLU A 81 7.15 -13.41 -2.13
C GLU A 81 6.41 -12.15 -2.58
N ALA A 82 6.01 -12.13 -3.85
CA ALA A 82 5.14 -11.09 -4.37
C ALA A 82 3.76 -11.16 -3.69
N PRO A 83 3.11 -10.01 -3.43
CA PRO A 83 1.76 -10.03 -2.89
C PRO A 83 0.73 -10.68 -3.81
N ILE A 84 -0.20 -11.40 -3.21
CA ILE A 84 -1.28 -12.11 -3.89
C ILE A 84 -2.60 -11.42 -3.52
N GLN A 85 -3.36 -11.03 -4.54
CA GLN A 85 -4.75 -10.62 -4.36
C GLN A 85 -5.61 -11.87 -4.12
N LEU A 86 -6.17 -12.01 -2.91
CA LEU A 86 -7.00 -13.15 -2.53
C LEU A 86 -8.44 -13.03 -3.01
N THR A 87 -8.99 -11.82 -3.00
CA THR A 87 -10.37 -11.57 -3.40
C THR A 87 -10.47 -10.67 -4.62
N ARG A 88 -11.43 -11.01 -5.48
CA ARG A 88 -11.91 -10.20 -6.60
C ARG A 88 -13.43 -10.24 -6.55
N THR A 89 -14.07 -9.11 -6.29
CA THR A 89 -15.51 -8.93 -6.25
C THR A 89 -15.89 -7.89 -7.29
N PHE A 90 -16.78 -8.27 -8.22
CA PHE A 90 -17.17 -7.41 -9.34
C PHE A 90 -18.17 -6.32 -8.92
N GLU A 91 -19.03 -6.63 -7.96
CA GLU A 91 -20.16 -5.75 -7.60
C GLU A 91 -19.90 -4.90 -6.35
N ASN A 92 -18.99 -5.33 -5.46
CA ASN A 92 -18.78 -4.66 -4.18
C ASN A 92 -17.39 -4.97 -3.60
N SER A 93 -17.17 -4.65 -2.34
CA SER A 93 -15.92 -4.86 -1.60
C SER A 93 -15.86 -6.17 -0.82
N SER A 94 -14.63 -6.67 -0.61
CA SER A 94 -14.28 -7.67 0.40
C SER A 94 -13.53 -7.00 1.56
N HIS A 95 -14.07 -7.06 2.77
CA HIS A 95 -13.54 -6.32 3.92
C HIS A 95 -13.61 -7.10 5.24
N SER A 96 -13.14 -6.44 6.31
CA SER A 96 -13.09 -7.01 7.68
C SER A 96 -12.38 -8.36 7.80
N PRO A 97 -11.24 -8.59 7.11
CA PRO A 97 -10.60 -9.90 7.14
C PRO A 97 -10.16 -10.28 8.57
N ARG A 98 -10.16 -11.58 8.87
CA ARG A 98 -9.61 -12.19 10.10
C ARG A 98 -9.02 -13.56 9.80
N TRP A 99 -7.87 -13.87 10.40
CA TRP A 99 -7.29 -15.21 10.39
C TRP A 99 -8.06 -16.16 11.30
N SER A 100 -8.21 -17.42 10.89
CA SER A 100 -8.54 -18.48 11.83
C SER A 100 -7.37 -18.72 12.80
N PRO A 101 -7.62 -19.19 14.04
CA PRO A 101 -6.55 -19.45 15.01
C PRO A 101 -5.50 -20.45 14.53
N ASP A 102 -5.90 -21.41 13.70
CA ASP A 102 -5.02 -22.42 13.09
C ASP A 102 -4.33 -21.93 11.80
N GLY A 103 -4.59 -20.70 11.36
CA GLY A 103 -4.02 -20.09 10.15
C GLY A 103 -4.49 -20.72 8.83
N LYS A 104 -5.41 -21.69 8.86
CA LYS A 104 -5.85 -22.43 7.66
C LYS A 104 -6.90 -21.71 6.83
N TRP A 105 -7.52 -20.67 7.38
CA TRP A 105 -8.63 -19.95 6.76
C TRP A 105 -8.54 -18.45 7.05
N ILE A 106 -9.11 -17.69 6.14
CA ILE A 106 -9.36 -16.26 6.28
C ILE A 106 -10.86 -16.06 6.18
N ALA A 107 -11.47 -15.56 7.24
CA ALA A 107 -12.84 -15.09 7.23
C ALA A 107 -12.90 -13.63 6.79
N PHE A 108 -13.92 -13.25 6.03
CA PHE A 108 -14.17 -11.87 5.62
C PHE A 108 -15.64 -11.63 5.29
N ILE A 109 -16.04 -10.36 5.20
CA ILE A 109 -17.36 -9.97 4.69
C ILE A 109 -17.23 -9.54 3.23
N ALA A 110 -18.16 -9.99 2.39
CA ALA A 110 -18.32 -9.50 1.04
C ALA A 110 -19.78 -9.56 0.59
N ASP A 111 -20.14 -8.72 -0.38
CA ASP A 111 -21.34 -8.88 -1.19
C ASP A 111 -20.95 -9.46 -2.55
N ARG A 112 -21.61 -10.55 -2.94
CA ARG A 112 -21.38 -11.29 -4.19
C ARG A 112 -22.70 -11.58 -4.91
N GLY A 113 -23.63 -10.62 -4.92
CA GLY A 113 -24.87 -10.70 -5.70
C GLY A 113 -26.17 -10.43 -4.94
N LYS A 114 -26.13 -10.13 -3.63
CA LYS A 114 -27.35 -9.92 -2.82
C LYS A 114 -27.14 -8.93 -1.68
N LYS A 115 -26.40 -9.37 -0.67
CA LYS A 115 -26.12 -8.67 0.59
C LYS A 115 -24.80 -9.20 1.16
N ASN A 116 -24.20 -8.42 2.04
CA ASN A 116 -23.00 -8.81 2.78
C ASN A 116 -23.20 -10.15 3.52
N GLN A 117 -22.31 -11.11 3.30
CA GLN A 117 -22.25 -12.38 4.04
C GLN A 117 -20.81 -12.64 4.52
N ILE A 118 -20.65 -13.57 5.46
CA ILE A 118 -19.32 -14.04 5.85
C ILE A 118 -18.88 -15.14 4.88
N TYR A 119 -17.67 -15.00 4.37
CA TYR A 119 -17.00 -15.95 3.50
C TYR A 119 -15.72 -16.48 4.14
N LEU A 120 -15.32 -17.68 3.74
CA LEU A 120 -14.01 -18.24 4.00
C LEU A 120 -13.23 -18.40 2.71
N ILE A 121 -11.93 -18.10 2.76
CA ILE A 121 -10.97 -18.40 1.69
C ILE A 121 -9.69 -18.98 2.29
N ARG A 122 -8.99 -19.81 1.51
CA ARG A 122 -7.67 -20.31 1.93
C ARG A 122 -6.59 -19.24 1.75
N PRO A 123 -5.52 -19.24 2.56
CA PRO A 123 -4.41 -18.30 2.42
C PRO A 123 -3.58 -18.45 1.14
N ASN A 124 -3.72 -19.57 0.44
CA ASN A 124 -3.15 -19.80 -0.90
C ASN A 124 -4.11 -19.38 -2.03
N GLY A 125 -5.26 -18.77 -1.71
CA GLY A 125 -6.27 -18.37 -2.66
C GLY A 125 -7.28 -19.49 -2.95
N GLY A 126 -7.86 -19.46 -4.14
CA GLY A 126 -8.96 -20.34 -4.53
C GLY A 126 -10.33 -19.67 -4.38
N GLU A 127 -11.38 -20.47 -4.53
CA GLU A 127 -12.75 -19.98 -4.48
C GLU A 127 -13.17 -19.69 -3.03
N ALA A 128 -13.76 -18.51 -2.80
CA ALA A 128 -14.31 -18.15 -1.52
C ALA A 128 -15.68 -18.82 -1.32
N GLN A 129 -15.89 -19.39 -0.14
CA GLN A 129 -17.13 -20.11 0.19
C GLN A 129 -17.94 -19.32 1.23
N PRO A 130 -19.24 -19.04 0.98
CA PRO A 130 -20.09 -18.42 1.99
C PRO A 130 -20.33 -19.39 3.15
N ILE A 131 -20.27 -18.88 4.38
CA ILE A 131 -20.62 -19.64 5.59
C ILE A 131 -21.88 -19.10 6.28
N THR A 132 -22.47 -18.03 5.74
CA THR A 132 -23.75 -17.48 6.20
C THR A 132 -24.66 -17.19 5.01
N SER A 133 -25.96 -17.13 5.28
CA SER A 133 -26.99 -16.77 4.31
C SER A 133 -28.12 -16.01 5.00
N GLU A 134 -27.77 -14.90 5.64
CA GLU A 134 -28.72 -14.10 6.42
C GLU A 134 -29.52 -13.16 5.53
N GLU A 135 -30.84 -13.08 5.75
CA GLU A 135 -31.73 -12.21 4.99
C GLU A 135 -31.36 -10.74 5.14
N GLU A 136 -30.91 -10.30 6.32
CA GLU A 136 -30.49 -8.91 6.56
C GLU A 136 -29.01 -8.63 6.24
N GLY A 137 -28.25 -9.68 5.94
CA GLY A 137 -26.81 -9.60 5.74
C GLY A 137 -26.03 -9.32 7.03
N ILE A 138 -24.71 -9.42 6.92
CA ILE A 138 -23.78 -9.30 8.04
C ILE A 138 -22.75 -8.22 7.74
N ASN A 139 -22.79 -7.14 8.51
CA ASN A 139 -21.89 -6.00 8.32
C ASN A 139 -20.71 -5.98 9.30
N ARG A 140 -20.73 -6.82 10.33
CA ARG A 140 -19.65 -6.95 11.33
C ARG A 140 -19.69 -8.31 12.04
N TYR A 141 -18.53 -8.77 12.48
CA TYR A 141 -18.29 -9.91 13.38
C TYR A 141 -16.92 -9.72 14.04
#